data_AF-A0A350ACK4-F1
#
_entry.id   AF-A0A350ACK4-F1
#
_cell.length_a   1.000
_cell.length_b   1.000
_cell.length_c   1.000
_cell.angle_alpha   90.00
_cell.angle_beta   90.00
_cell.angle_gamma   90.00
#
_symmetry.space_group_name_H-M   'P 1'
#
loop_
_entity.id
_entity.type
_entity.pdbx_description
1 polymer ?
#
loop_
_entity_poly.entity_id
_entity_poly.type
_entity_poly.pdbx_seq_one_letter_code
_entity_poly.pdbx_strand_id
1 'polypeptide(L)'
;STIGLSSMAYGRGGCQITGGEVFLNGRDILKAGARGLRAVRGAEVTYVAQSAAAAFNPAKKLMEQVTEAAVHHGCCSRAEAEARAIVLFEKLGLPKPESFGERYPHQVSGGQLQRAMTAMALCP
;
A
#
# COMPACT_ATOMS: atom_id res chain seq x y z
N SER A 1 7.98 10.06 -6.56
CA SER A 1 9.35 9.93 -7.10
C SER A 1 9.28 9.18 -8.42
N THR A 2 9.91 9.67 -9.50
CA THR A 2 9.96 8.97 -10.80
C THR A 2 10.68 7.62 -10.67
N ILE A 3 11.84 7.61 -10.00
CA ILE A 3 12.66 6.41 -9.79
C ILE A 3 11.89 5.33 -8.98
N GLY A 4 11.25 5.73 -7.88
CA GLY A 4 10.51 4.78 -7.04
C GLY A 4 9.25 4.20 -7.71
N LEU A 5 8.69 4.92 -8.68
CA LEU A 5 7.58 4.41 -9.49
C LEU A 5 8.10 3.51 -10.62
N SER A 6 9.17 3.90 -11.30
CA SER A 6 9.77 3.08 -12.37
C SER A 6 10.33 1.75 -11.84
N SER A 7 10.82 1.71 -10.59
CA SER A 7 11.25 0.47 -9.93
C SER A 7 10.10 -0.51 -9.66
N MET A 8 8.85 -0.09 -9.80
CA MET A 8 7.68 -0.97 -9.79
C MET A 8 7.10 -1.15 -11.20
N ALA A 9 7.86 -0.84 -12.26
CA ALA A 9 7.43 -0.80 -13.65
C ALA A 9 6.29 0.19 -13.94
N TYR A 10 6.18 1.28 -13.18
CA TYR A 10 5.11 2.27 -13.33
C TYR A 10 5.62 3.59 -13.92
N GLY A 11 5.09 3.97 -15.09
CA GLY A 11 5.28 5.29 -15.69
C GLY A 11 4.15 6.25 -15.28
N ARG A 12 4.50 7.43 -14.76
CA ARG A 12 3.50 8.43 -14.38
C ARG A 12 3.11 9.26 -15.61
N GLY A 13 1.80 9.50 -15.81
CA GLY A 13 1.29 10.54 -16.70
C GLY A 13 1.75 10.46 -18.15
N GLY A 14 1.26 9.49 -18.93
CA GLY A 14 1.59 9.33 -20.35
C GLY A 14 3.02 8.87 -20.64
N CYS A 15 3.90 8.79 -19.63
CA CYS A 15 5.23 8.23 -19.78
C CYS A 15 5.20 6.71 -19.95
N GLN A 16 6.04 6.22 -20.86
CA GLN A 16 6.30 4.79 -21.07
C GLN A 16 7.77 4.47 -20.77
N ILE A 17 8.01 3.30 -20.19
CA ILE A 17 9.37 2.75 -20.02
C ILE A 17 9.81 2.17 -21.37
N THR A 18 10.88 2.70 -21.95
CA THR A 18 11.36 2.34 -23.29
C THR A 18 12.40 1.22 -23.32
N GLY A 19 13.01 0.89 -22.18
CA GLY A 19 14.01 -0.18 -22.07
C GLY A 19 14.59 -0.29 -20.67
N GLY A 20 15.52 -1.24 -20.50
CA GLY A 20 16.14 -1.59 -19.23
C GLY A 20 15.53 -2.83 -18.59
N GLU A 21 15.90 -3.07 -17.33
CA GLU A 21 15.45 -4.23 -16.55
C GLU A 21 15.14 -3.79 -15.12
N VAL A 22 14.14 -4.44 -14.50
CA VAL A 22 13.79 -4.22 -13.10
C VAL A 22 13.60 -5.57 -12.44
N PHE A 23 14.50 -5.94 -11.53
CA PHE A 23 14.46 -7.23 -10.85
C PHE A 23 13.74 -7.13 -9.50
N LEU A 24 12.69 -7.94 -9.31
CA LEU A 24 12.00 -8.15 -8.03
C LEU A 24 12.02 -9.65 -7.71
N ASN A 25 12.59 -10.02 -6.56
CA ASN A 25 12.70 -11.42 -6.13
C ASN A 25 13.27 -12.34 -7.24
N GLY A 26 14.33 -11.86 -7.92
CA GLY A 26 15.01 -12.59 -9.00
C GLY A 26 14.30 -12.60 -10.35
N ARG A 27 13.15 -11.93 -10.50
CA ARG A 27 12.36 -11.89 -11.76
C ARG A 27 12.39 -10.49 -12.36
N ASP A 28 12.63 -10.40 -13.67
CA ASP A 28 12.49 -9.15 -14.40
C ASP A 28 11.00 -8.82 -14.61
N ILE A 29 10.49 -7.84 -13.85
CA ILE A 29 9.07 -7.50 -13.86
C ILE A 29 8.65 -6.68 -15.08
N LEU A 30 9.58 -6.10 -15.84
CA LEU A 30 9.23 -5.40 -17.08
C LEU A 30 8.68 -6.35 -18.15
N LYS A 31 9.01 -7.64 -18.05
CA LYS A 31 8.54 -8.71 -18.96
C LYS A 31 7.20 -9.33 -18.53
N ALA A 32 6.64 -8.95 -17.37
CA ALA A 32 5.47 -9.60 -16.78
C ALA A 32 4.11 -9.18 -17.38
N GLY A 33 4.08 -8.11 -18.19
CA GLY A 33 2.86 -7.53 -18.75
C GLY A 33 1.91 -6.95 -17.68
N ALA A 34 0.79 -6.36 -18.10
CA ALA A 34 -0.11 -5.65 -17.19
C ALA A 34 -0.71 -6.54 -16.09
N ARG A 35 -1.05 -7.80 -16.42
CA ARG A 35 -1.62 -8.76 -15.46
C ARG A 35 -0.58 -9.19 -14.42
N GLY A 36 0.64 -9.51 -14.84
CA GLY A 36 1.72 -9.88 -13.93
C GLY A 36 2.12 -8.73 -13.03
N LEU A 37 2.20 -7.51 -13.57
CA LEU A 37 2.45 -6.30 -12.78
C LEU A 37 1.37 -6.03 -11.72
N ARG A 38 0.09 -6.29 -12.05
CA ARG A 38 -1.00 -6.18 -11.08
C ARG A 38 -0.89 -7.23 -9.97
N ALA A 39 -0.42 -8.44 -10.28
CA ALA A 39 -0.27 -9.50 -9.28
C ALA A 39 0.84 -9.22 -8.26
N VAL A 40 1.90 -8.49 -8.64
CA VAL A 40 3.02 -8.20 -7.73
C VAL A 40 2.85 -6.90 -6.94
N ARG A 41 2.22 -5.87 -7.52
CA ARG A 41 2.00 -4.58 -6.86
C ARG A 41 0.92 -4.72 -5.80
N GLY A 42 1.22 -4.32 -4.57
CA GLY A 42 0.30 -4.47 -3.45
C GLY A 42 0.37 -5.83 -2.76
N ALA A 43 1.11 -6.80 -3.31
CA ALA A 43 1.32 -8.11 -2.70
C ALA A 43 2.79 -8.34 -2.32
N GLU A 44 3.70 -8.09 -3.26
CA GLU A 44 5.15 -8.29 -3.08
C GLU A 44 5.91 -6.97 -2.98
N VAL A 45 5.38 -5.90 -3.58
CA VAL A 45 5.98 -4.56 -3.54
C VAL A 45 4.91 -3.49 -3.39
N THR A 46 5.16 -2.54 -2.51
CA THR A 46 4.25 -1.44 -2.18
C THR A 46 4.98 -0.10 -2.23
N TYR A 47 4.29 0.95 -2.66
CA TYR A 47 4.82 2.31 -2.69
C TYR A 47 4.19 3.19 -1.63
N VAL A 48 5.02 3.73 -0.75
CA VAL A 48 4.64 4.73 0.24
C VAL A 48 4.83 6.11 -0.38
N ALA A 49 3.72 6.80 -0.65
CA ALA A 49 3.75 8.13 -1.24
C ALA A 49 4.15 9.20 -0.22
N GLN A 50 4.63 10.36 -0.72
CA GLN A 50 4.96 11.49 0.15
C GLN A 50 3.72 12.15 0.77
N SER A 51 2.62 12.25 0.00
CA SER A 51 1.35 12.80 0.50
C SER A 51 0.41 11.68 0.93
N ALA A 52 0.28 11.50 2.24
CA ALA A 52 -0.60 10.48 2.81
C ALA A 52 -2.08 10.76 2.51
N ALA A 53 -2.52 12.01 2.69
CA ALA A 53 -3.91 12.40 2.50
C ALA A 53 -4.42 12.16 1.07
N ALA A 54 -3.56 12.33 0.06
CA ALA A 54 -3.94 12.11 -1.34
C ALA A 54 -4.05 10.62 -1.72
N ALA A 55 -3.52 9.71 -0.90
CA ALA A 55 -3.55 8.28 -1.18
C ALA A 55 -4.74 7.56 -0.54
N PHE A 56 -5.37 8.16 0.47
CA PHE A 56 -6.58 7.62 1.07
C PHE A 56 -7.83 8.18 0.38
N ASN A 57 -8.80 7.32 0.13
CA ASN A 57 -10.15 7.69 -0.22
C ASN A 57 -10.87 8.26 1.02
N PRO A 58 -11.30 9.53 1.01
CA PRO A 58 -11.91 10.19 2.16
C PRO A 58 -13.28 9.62 2.55
N ALA A 59 -13.95 8.89 1.65
CA ALA A 59 -15.26 8.28 1.87
C ALA A 59 -15.19 6.87 2.48
N LYS A 60 -13.98 6.32 2.68
CA LYS A 60 -13.77 4.98 3.24
C LYS A 60 -13.09 5.05 4.60
N LYS A 61 -13.34 4.05 5.44
CA LYS A 61 -12.65 3.88 6.72
C LYS A 61 -11.19 3.50 6.49
N LEU A 62 -10.33 3.79 7.47
CA LEU A 62 -8.90 3.48 7.38
C LEU A 62 -8.66 1.96 7.36
N MET A 63 -9.39 1.16 8.16
CA MET A 63 -9.21 -0.30 8.21
C MET A 63 -9.46 -0.96 6.85
N GLU A 64 -10.52 -0.54 6.16
CA GLU A 64 -10.86 -1.08 4.84
C GLU A 64 -9.71 -0.88 3.85
N GLN A 65 -9.14 0.32 3.84
CA GLN A 65 -8.07 0.69 2.90
C GLN A 65 -6.72 0.07 3.28
N VAL A 66 -6.41 -0.02 4.57
CA VAL A 66 -5.18 -0.64 5.08
C VAL A 66 -5.13 -2.14 4.79
N THR A 67 -6.28 -2.82 4.79
CA THR A 67 -6.37 -4.27 4.59
C THR A 67 -6.71 -4.68 3.15
N GLU A 68 -7.15 -3.74 2.31
CA GLU A 68 -7.66 -4.00 0.95
C GLU A 68 -6.70 -4.85 0.11
N ALA A 69 -5.42 -4.45 0.03
CA ALA A 69 -4.44 -5.14 -0.79
C ALA A 69 -4.17 -6.57 -0.29
N ALA A 70 -3.96 -6.75 1.02
CA ALA A 70 -3.70 -8.06 1.62
C ALA A 70 -4.84 -9.05 1.35
N VAL A 71 -6.09 -8.59 1.49
CA VAL A 71 -7.29 -9.40 1.23
C VAL A 71 -7.48 -9.65 -0.27
N HIS A 72 -7.32 -8.62 -1.10
CA HIS A 72 -7.50 -8.73 -2.55
C HIS A 72 -6.51 -9.71 -3.21
N HIS A 73 -5.28 -9.72 -2.72
CA HIS A 73 -4.24 -10.62 -3.21
C HIS A 73 -4.24 -12.00 -2.53
N GLY A 74 -5.14 -12.24 -1.57
CA GLY A 74 -5.24 -13.51 -0.87
C GLY A 74 -4.03 -13.81 0.03
N CYS A 75 -3.30 -12.78 0.47
CA CYS A 75 -2.18 -12.93 1.41
C CYS A 75 -2.66 -13.42 2.77
N CYS A 76 -3.87 -13.02 3.16
CA CYS A 76 -4.56 -13.49 4.36
C CYS A 76 -6.08 -13.24 4.26
N SER A 77 -6.85 -13.86 5.17
CA SER A 77 -8.26 -13.56 5.34
C SER A 77 -8.49 -12.14 5.88
N ARG A 78 -9.72 -11.63 5.76
CA ARG A 78 -10.08 -10.31 6.30
C ARG A 78 -9.79 -10.20 7.81
N ALA A 79 -10.14 -11.22 8.58
CA ALA A 79 -9.93 -11.21 10.03
C ALA A 79 -8.43 -11.19 10.39
N GLU A 80 -7.61 -11.95 9.67
CA GLU A 80 -6.16 -11.94 9.86
C GLU A 80 -5.52 -10.61 9.44
N ALA A 81 -6.00 -10.01 8.34
CA ALA A 81 -5.55 -8.69 7.87
C ALA A 81 -5.86 -7.60 8.90
N GLU A 82 -7.07 -7.61 9.48
CA GLU A 82 -7.49 -6.66 10.51
C GLU A 82 -6.67 -6.83 11.79
N ALA A 83 -6.44 -8.07 12.25
CA ALA A 83 -5.59 -8.36 13.41
C ALA A 83 -4.14 -7.88 13.17
N ARG A 84 -3.59 -8.14 11.98
CA ARG A 84 -2.26 -7.66 11.60
C ARG A 84 -2.19 -6.13 11.52
N ALA A 85 -3.22 -5.49 10.98
CA ALA A 85 -3.31 -4.03 10.91
C ALA A 85 -3.30 -3.39 12.31
N ILE A 86 -4.01 -3.97 13.28
CA ILE A 86 -3.99 -3.50 14.68
C ILE A 86 -2.57 -3.56 15.26
N VAL A 87 -1.86 -4.69 15.06
CA VAL A 87 -0.46 -4.83 15.50
C VAL A 87 0.45 -3.80 14.82
N LEU A 88 0.25 -3.52 13.54
CA LEU A 88 1.01 -2.51 12.81
C LEU A 88 0.69 -1.09 13.33
N PHE A 89 -0.56 -0.80 13.64
CA PHE A 89 -0.97 0.48 14.22
C PHE A 89 -0.27 0.72 15.56
N GLU A 90 -0.20 -0.30 16.42
CA GLU A 90 0.54 -0.25 17.68
C GLU A 90 2.03 0.01 17.46
N LYS A 91 2.69 -0.81 16.61
CA LYS A 91 4.13 -0.67 16.31
C LYS A 91 4.50 0.68 15.70
N LEU A 92 3.58 1.31 14.97
CA LEU A 92 3.76 2.63 14.37
C LEU A 92 3.27 3.76 15.29
N GLY A 93 2.85 3.47 16.52
CA GLY A 93 2.47 4.46 17.53
C GLY A 93 1.18 5.20 17.23
N LEU A 94 0.24 4.57 16.52
CA LEU A 94 -1.09 5.13 16.29
C LEU A 94 -1.96 4.98 17.55
N PRO A 95 -2.76 6.00 17.92
CA PRO A 95 -3.49 5.98 19.17
C PRO A 95 -4.72 5.08 19.10
N LYS A 96 -4.94 4.31 20.18
CA LYS A 96 -6.03 3.33 20.32
C LYS A 96 -6.05 2.36 19.12
N PRO A 97 -4.99 1.54 18.92
CA PRO A 97 -4.81 0.70 17.74
C PRO A 97 -6.05 -0.11 17.34
N GLU A 98 -6.78 -0.64 18.31
CA GLU A 98 -7.97 -1.47 18.13
C GLU A 98 -9.13 -0.73 17.47
N SER A 99 -9.26 0.58 17.74
CA SER A 99 -10.33 1.43 17.19
C SER A 99 -9.83 2.42 16.13
N PHE A 100 -8.51 2.51 15.91
CA PHE A 100 -7.92 3.49 14.99
C PHE A 100 -8.46 3.31 13.56
N GLY A 101 -8.61 2.07 13.12
CA GLY A 101 -9.08 1.73 11.78
C GLY A 101 -10.54 2.13 11.49
N GLU A 102 -11.34 2.42 12.52
CA GLU A 102 -12.74 2.82 12.35
C GLU A 102 -12.90 4.26 11.85
N ARG A 103 -11.82 5.05 11.97
CA ARG A 103 -11.79 6.47 11.59
C ARG A 103 -11.75 6.62 10.07
N TYR A 104 -12.26 7.75 9.61
CA TYR A 104 -12.07 8.24 8.25
C TYR A 104 -10.80 9.10 8.13
N PRO A 105 -10.22 9.27 6.94
CA PRO A 105 -9.00 10.03 6.78
C PRO A 105 -9.05 11.46 7.30
N HIS A 106 -10.20 12.13 7.20
CA HIS A 106 -10.40 13.50 7.68
C HIS A 106 -10.49 13.62 9.22
N GLN A 107 -10.53 12.50 9.95
CA GLN A 107 -10.66 12.46 11.42
C GLN A 107 -9.32 12.27 12.14
N VAL A 108 -8.21 12.24 11.40
CA VAL A 108 -6.87 11.96 11.92
C VAL A 108 -5.87 12.99 11.41
N SER A 109 -4.76 13.18 12.12
CA SER A 109 -3.73 14.13 11.70
C SER A 109 -2.95 13.62 10.48
N GLY A 110 -2.31 14.52 9.74
CA GLY A 110 -1.47 14.15 8.59
C GLY A 110 -0.36 13.16 8.96
N GLY A 111 0.29 13.33 10.12
CA GLY A 111 1.29 12.39 10.62
C GLY A 111 0.73 11.04 11.05
N GLN A 112 -0.54 10.98 11.46
CA GLN A 112 -1.24 9.70 11.68
C GLN A 112 -1.55 9.02 10.34
N LEU A 113 -2.01 9.77 9.33
CA LEU A 113 -2.23 9.22 7.99
C LEU A 113 -0.96 8.68 7.36
N GLN A 114 0.17 9.36 7.53
CA GLN A 114 1.45 8.89 7.00
C GLN A 114 1.86 7.54 7.61
N ARG A 115 1.66 7.38 8.92
CA ARG A 115 1.91 6.11 9.61
C ARG A 115 0.89 5.04 9.24
N ALA A 116 -0.38 5.40 9.06
CA ALA A 116 -1.40 4.48 8.55
C ALA A 116 -1.09 4.01 7.11
N MET A 117 -0.54 4.88 6.26
CA MET A 117 -0.07 4.51 4.92
C MET A 117 1.10 3.52 4.99
N THR A 118 2.02 3.69 5.95
CA THR A 118 3.07 2.69 6.19
C THR A 118 2.48 1.36 6.64
N ALA A 119 1.46 1.37 7.52
CA ALA A 119 0.75 0.16 7.91
C ALA A 119 0.10 -0.54 6.70
N MET A 120 -0.58 0.23 5.83
CA MET A 120 -1.17 -0.28 4.58
C MET A 120 -0.13 -0.95 3.68
N ALA A 121 1.07 -0.37 3.56
CA ALA A 121 2.15 -0.94 2.77
C ALA A 121 2.74 -2.23 3.37
N LEU A 122 2.64 -2.41 4.69
CA LEU A 122 3.22 -3.56 5.42
C LEU A 122 2.18 -4.63 5.79
N CYS A 123 0.91 -4.44 5.40
CA CYS A 123 -0.19 -5.33 5.76
C CYS A 123 -0.26 -6.63 4.93
N PRO A 124 0.03 -6.62 3.61
CA PRO A 124 0.25 -7.85 2.83
C PRO A 124 1.42 -8.67 3.38
#